data_AF-A0A388P1W7-F1
#
_entry.id   AF-A0A388P1W7-F1
#
_cell.length_a   1.000
_cell.length_b   1.000
_cell.length_c   1.000
_cell.angle_alpha   90.00
_cell.angle_beta   90.00
_cell.angle_gamma   90.00
#
_symmetry.space_group_name_H-M   'P 1'
#
loop_
_entity.id
_entity.type
_entity.pdbx_description
1 polymer ?
#
loop_
_entity_poly.entity_id
_entity_poly.type
_entity_poly.pdbx_seq_one_letter_code
_entity_poly.pdbx_strand_id
1 'polypeptide(L)'
;MLTQTIVAVLVGFAIGVPTAFWLLKKVRIKAKVRHLQVSLALGLPIALFVFLLQTSFAVPVVVITATVSLLVISLELTLRHLVASAPSTGSRTFGMHRTGASVPLDEARNASGFYPYDYFTEDFMTEIHTYSPSCREQLDSYIKINGPVLSQKSYIAYKGINYNGTHISMTDGIRCTTDTPSLSSVHQNIYLFGGSTMFCIEVPDRLTISSVLQRLFRLLSDFNRVTNCGVPGATTVDRTRMLAEIVEIKQGDIAVFYFGDNDSGWIDHRSGKLAQQLVPFPIRTLRGLADFGVEAARWIYGEFAPRSFRKFSRLAVNDTIGALNEAHQYCLNKGAHMVAILQPNLYTLRTKSDYEKN
;
A
#
# COMPACT_ATOMS: atom_id res chain seq x y z
N MET A 1 30.88 -23.37 33.91
CA MET A 1 29.75 -22.41 33.96
C MET A 1 30.21 -20.96 34.11
N LEU A 2 31.13 -20.64 35.03
CA LEU A 2 31.61 -19.25 35.25
C LEU A 2 32.11 -18.54 33.97
N THR A 3 32.83 -19.25 33.10
CA THR A 3 33.40 -18.68 31.86
C THR A 3 32.35 -18.31 30.82
N GLN A 4 31.26 -19.07 30.71
CA GLN A 4 30.18 -18.79 29.77
C GLN A 4 29.32 -17.60 30.21
N THR A 5 29.11 -17.45 31.52
CA THR A 5 28.41 -16.30 32.09
C THR A 5 29.21 -15.00 31.89
N ILE A 6 30.53 -15.04 32.08
CA ILE A 6 31.41 -13.88 31.84
C ILE A 6 31.38 -13.48 30.36
N VAL A 7 31.46 -14.44 29.44
CA VAL A 7 31.37 -14.16 27.99
C VAL A 7 30.01 -13.57 27.62
N ALA A 8 28.90 -14.08 28.16
CA ALA A 8 27.56 -13.54 27.89
C ALA A 8 27.38 -12.11 28.40
N VAL A 9 27.92 -11.79 29.58
CA VAL A 9 27.90 -10.43 30.15
C VAL A 9 28.75 -9.48 29.31
N LEU A 10 29.95 -9.88 28.90
CA LEU A 10 30.82 -9.05 28.06
C LEU A 10 30.20 -8.78 26.69
N VAL A 11 29.59 -9.78 26.07
CA VAL A 11 28.88 -9.62 24.79
C VAL A 11 27.64 -8.72 24.95
N GLY A 12 26.86 -8.92 26.02
CA GLY A 12 25.70 -8.07 26.33
C GLY A 12 26.08 -6.61 26.57
N PHE A 13 27.20 -6.36 27.24
CA PHE A 13 27.71 -5.01 27.51
C PHE A 13 28.28 -4.35 26.25
N ALA A 14 29.09 -5.10 25.47
CA ALA A 14 29.69 -4.64 24.23
C ALA A 14 28.64 -4.29 23.15
N ILE A 15 27.45 -4.92 23.19
CA ILE A 15 26.36 -4.64 22.25
C ILE A 15 25.37 -3.64 22.85
N GLY A 16 24.96 -3.84 24.09
CA GLY A 16 23.90 -3.05 24.75
C GLY A 16 24.27 -1.60 24.97
N VAL A 17 25.49 -1.32 25.44
CA VAL A 17 25.92 0.05 25.76
C VAL A 17 26.09 0.91 24.51
N PRO A 18 26.77 0.46 23.43
CA PRO A 18 26.83 1.23 22.19
C PRO A 18 25.48 1.41 21.52
N THR A 19 24.58 0.41 21.59
CA THR A 19 23.22 0.51 21.04
C THR A 19 22.39 1.55 21.79
N ALA A 20 22.48 1.58 23.13
CA ALA A 20 21.83 2.59 23.96
C ALA A 20 22.38 4.00 23.72
N PHE A 21 23.71 4.15 23.68
CA PHE A 21 24.34 5.45 23.38
C PHE A 21 24.03 5.93 21.97
N TRP A 22 23.98 5.03 20.98
CA TRP A 22 23.61 5.34 19.61
C TRP A 22 22.13 5.76 19.50
N LEU A 23 21.23 5.06 20.21
CA LEU A 23 19.82 5.46 20.34
C LEU A 23 19.68 6.84 20.97
N LEU A 24 20.33 7.09 22.11
CA LEU A 24 20.31 8.40 22.78
C LEU A 24 20.88 9.52 21.90
N LYS A 25 21.98 9.25 21.18
CA LYS A 25 22.61 10.23 20.26
C LYS A 25 21.74 10.53 19.04
N LYS A 26 21.05 9.53 18.48
CA LYS A 26 20.19 9.72 17.30
C LYS A 26 18.80 10.27 17.62
N VAL A 27 18.24 9.96 18.79
CA VAL A 27 16.94 10.45 19.23
C VAL A 27 17.00 11.97 19.46
N ARG A 28 18.14 12.52 19.87
CA ARG A 28 18.35 13.96 20.13
C ARG A 28 18.04 14.95 18.98
N ILE A 29 17.70 14.51 17.76
CA ILE A 29 17.73 15.37 16.56
C ILE A 29 16.37 15.86 16.04
N LYS A 30 15.18 15.33 16.41
CA LYS A 30 13.91 15.83 15.83
C LYS A 30 12.66 15.75 16.74
N ALA A 31 12.38 16.86 17.44
CA ALA A 31 11.11 17.30 18.10
C ALA A 31 11.25 17.53 19.62
N LYS A 32 10.85 18.70 20.15
CA LYS A 32 11.26 19.12 21.51
C LYS A 32 10.47 18.53 22.69
N VAL A 33 9.24 18.03 22.49
CA VAL A 33 8.34 17.72 23.64
C VAL A 33 8.09 16.23 23.84
N ARG A 34 7.77 15.47 22.79
CA ARG A 34 7.63 13.99 22.88
C ARG A 34 8.98 13.28 23.19
N HIS A 35 10.10 13.95 22.94
CA HIS A 35 11.45 13.42 23.16
C HIS A 35 11.87 13.33 24.61
N LEU A 36 11.41 14.26 25.46
CA LEU A 36 11.79 14.25 26.88
C LEU A 36 11.15 13.05 27.58
N GLN A 37 9.86 12.83 27.35
CA GLN A 37 9.11 11.72 27.94
C GLN A 37 9.63 10.36 27.47
N VAL A 38 9.94 10.21 26.17
CA VAL A 38 10.48 8.94 25.63
C VAL A 38 11.94 8.71 26.06
N SER A 39 12.76 9.76 26.11
CA SER A 39 14.15 9.64 26.59
C SER A 39 14.22 9.34 28.07
N LEU A 40 13.29 9.85 28.89
CA LEU A 40 13.15 9.44 30.29
C LEU A 40 12.60 8.01 30.39
N ALA A 41 11.57 7.66 29.62
CA ALA A 41 10.93 6.34 29.68
C ALA A 41 11.84 5.20 29.19
N LEU A 42 12.77 5.44 28.27
CA LEU A 42 13.72 4.43 27.78
C LEU A 42 15.13 4.60 28.37
N GLY A 43 15.58 5.84 28.54
CA GLY A 43 16.91 6.14 29.04
C GLY A 43 17.07 5.85 30.53
N LEU A 44 16.04 6.11 31.36
CA LEU A 44 16.10 5.81 32.79
C LEU A 44 16.16 4.30 33.06
N PRO A 45 15.34 3.43 32.42
CA PRO A 45 15.47 1.99 32.54
C PRO A 45 16.82 1.43 32.11
N ILE A 46 17.36 1.92 30.98
CA ILE A 46 18.62 1.43 30.45
C ILE A 46 19.78 1.90 31.33
N ALA A 47 19.75 3.16 31.78
CA ALA A 47 20.75 3.68 32.72
C ALA A 47 20.69 2.93 34.06
N LEU A 48 19.50 2.65 34.58
CA LEU A 48 19.30 1.88 35.81
C LEU A 48 19.77 0.43 35.63
N PHE A 49 19.51 -0.18 34.47
CA PHE A 49 19.98 -1.52 34.13
C PHE A 49 21.51 -1.58 34.06
N VAL A 50 22.15 -0.64 33.36
CA VAL A 50 23.62 -0.54 33.27
C VAL A 50 24.22 -0.28 34.65
N PHE A 51 23.61 0.60 35.44
CA PHE A 51 24.01 0.88 36.82
C PHE A 51 23.92 -0.39 37.68
N LEU A 52 22.80 -1.11 37.66
CA LEU A 52 22.61 -2.36 38.41
C LEU A 52 23.57 -3.48 37.98
N LEU A 53 23.92 -3.53 36.70
CA LEU A 53 24.94 -4.45 36.16
C LEU A 53 26.36 -4.09 36.64
N GLN A 54 26.64 -2.80 36.79
CA GLN A 54 27.93 -2.29 37.25
C GLN A 54 28.11 -2.37 38.77
N THR A 55 27.04 -2.16 39.54
CA THR A 55 27.13 -2.05 41.00
C THR A 55 27.01 -3.37 41.74
N SER A 56 26.78 -4.51 41.06
CA SER A 56 26.54 -5.76 41.78
C SER A 56 26.85 -7.03 41.00
N PHE A 57 27.95 -7.71 41.40
CA PHE A 57 28.13 -9.15 41.17
C PHE A 57 27.10 -10.01 41.93
N ALA A 58 26.34 -9.41 42.86
CA ALA A 58 25.43 -10.10 43.77
C ALA A 58 23.94 -9.81 43.56
N VAL A 59 23.57 -8.90 42.63
CA VAL A 59 22.16 -8.71 42.30
C VAL A 59 21.75 -9.92 41.47
N PRO A 60 20.83 -10.77 41.95
CA PRO A 60 20.43 -11.95 41.22
C PRO A 60 19.96 -11.52 39.83
N VAL A 61 20.36 -12.24 38.79
CA VAL A 61 19.84 -12.08 37.42
C VAL A 61 18.31 -11.95 37.41
N VAL A 62 17.64 -12.58 38.37
CA VAL A 62 16.21 -12.47 38.66
C VAL A 62 15.75 -11.04 38.92
N VAL A 63 16.44 -10.25 39.74
CA VAL A 63 16.07 -8.86 40.09
C VAL A 63 16.23 -7.95 38.88
N ILE A 64 17.32 -8.10 38.13
CA ILE A 64 17.55 -7.36 36.89
C ILE A 64 16.45 -7.70 35.87
N THR A 65 16.16 -8.99 35.69
CA THR A 65 15.12 -9.47 34.76
C THR A 65 13.73 -8.96 35.17
N ALA A 66 13.40 -9.01 36.45
CA ALA A 66 12.14 -8.51 36.99
C ALA A 66 12.00 -7.00 36.76
N THR A 67 13.07 -6.23 37.02
CA THR A 67 13.09 -4.77 36.85
C THR A 67 12.90 -4.39 35.38
N VAL A 68 13.63 -5.02 34.46
CA VAL A 68 13.47 -4.79 33.01
C VAL A 68 12.06 -5.17 32.55
N SER A 69 11.53 -6.30 33.03
CA SER A 69 10.18 -6.75 32.66
C SER A 69 9.11 -5.76 33.12
N LEU A 70 9.21 -5.26 34.35
CA LEU A 70 8.29 -4.24 34.88
C LEU A 70 8.34 -2.94 34.07
N LEU A 71 9.53 -2.54 33.62
CA LEU A 71 9.69 -1.33 32.81
C LEU A 71 9.10 -1.49 31.40
N VAL A 72 9.25 -2.66 30.77
CA VAL A 72 8.60 -2.98 29.49
C VAL A 72 7.08 -2.99 29.64
N ILE A 73 6.55 -3.61 30.70
CA ILE A 73 5.11 -3.63 30.99
C ILE A 73 4.58 -2.20 31.21
N SER A 74 5.30 -1.38 31.98
CA SER A 74 4.91 0.01 32.24
C SER A 74 4.88 0.84 30.95
N LEU A 75 5.87 0.66 30.07
CA LEU A 75 5.91 1.33 28.76
C LEU A 75 4.71 0.92 27.88
N GLU A 76 4.42 -0.39 27.81
CA GLU A 76 3.30 -0.92 27.03
C GLU A 76 1.95 -0.38 27.52
N LEU A 77 1.71 -0.39 28.84
CA LEU A 77 0.49 0.17 29.43
C LEU A 77 0.35 1.67 29.15
N THR A 78 1.44 2.41 29.23
CA THR A 78 1.46 3.84 28.92
C THR A 78 1.13 4.09 27.44
N LEU A 79 1.72 3.32 26.53
CA LEU A 79 1.44 3.44 25.09
C LEU A 79 -0.01 3.10 24.76
N ARG A 80 -0.56 2.03 25.33
CA ARG A 80 -1.98 1.68 25.17
C ARG A 80 -2.91 2.78 25.67
N HIS A 81 -2.60 3.37 26.83
CA HIS A 81 -3.36 4.48 27.36
C HIS A 81 -3.29 5.70 26.44
N LEU A 82 -2.10 6.04 25.91
CA LEU A 82 -1.93 7.13 24.94
C LEU A 82 -2.68 6.88 23.63
N VAL A 83 -2.72 5.64 23.14
CA VAL A 83 -3.49 5.26 21.93
C VAL A 83 -5.00 5.35 22.19
N ALA A 84 -5.47 4.86 23.35
CA ALA A 84 -6.88 4.90 23.72
C ALA A 84 -7.39 6.32 24.05
N SER A 85 -6.51 7.19 24.55
CA SER A 85 -6.81 8.59 24.86
C SER A 85 -6.56 9.54 23.69
N ALA A 86 -5.87 9.09 22.64
CA ALA A 86 -5.83 9.82 21.39
C ALA A 86 -7.27 9.99 20.91
N PRO A 87 -7.70 11.22 20.55
CA PRO A 87 -9.04 11.44 20.05
C PRO A 87 -9.26 10.45 18.91
N SER A 88 -10.22 9.55 19.09
CA SER A 88 -10.60 8.62 18.04
C SER A 88 -10.91 9.49 16.84
N THR A 89 -10.10 9.41 15.81
CA THR A 89 -10.49 9.90 14.48
C THR A 89 -11.83 9.23 14.23
N GLY A 90 -12.90 10.03 14.35
CA GLY A 90 -14.21 9.54 14.74
C GLY A 90 -14.67 8.36 13.91
N SER A 91 -15.50 7.52 14.53
CA SER A 91 -16.37 6.58 13.82
C SER A 91 -16.90 7.26 12.56
N ARG A 92 -16.35 6.87 11.40
CA ARG A 92 -16.63 7.47 10.09
C ARG A 92 -18.04 7.06 9.71
N THR A 93 -19.01 7.82 10.21
CA THR A 93 -20.30 7.91 9.54
C THR A 93 -20.04 8.59 8.21
N PHE A 94 -20.07 7.80 7.13
CA PHE A 94 -20.08 8.29 5.75
C PHE A 94 -21.37 9.11 5.56
N GLY A 95 -21.34 10.40 5.89
CA GLY A 95 -22.40 11.32 5.51
C GLY A 95 -22.35 11.56 4.01
N MET A 96 -23.52 11.60 3.34
CA MET A 96 -23.66 11.77 1.88
C MET A 96 -22.91 12.97 1.29
N HIS A 97 -22.53 13.98 2.11
CA HIS A 97 -21.82 15.18 1.66
C HIS A 97 -20.31 15.18 1.98
N ARG A 98 -19.73 14.05 2.39
CA ARG A 98 -18.30 13.95 2.72
C ARG A 98 -17.63 12.81 1.96
N THR A 99 -16.49 13.11 1.36
CA THR A 99 -15.60 12.08 0.80
C THR A 99 -15.05 11.18 1.93
N GLY A 100 -14.52 9.99 1.60
CA GLY A 100 -13.88 9.09 2.57
C GLY A 100 -12.71 9.71 3.36
N ALA A 101 -12.28 10.92 2.99
CA ALA A 101 -11.29 11.77 3.67
C ALA A 101 -11.90 12.87 4.56
N SER A 102 -13.21 12.86 4.84
CA SER A 102 -13.93 13.87 5.64
C SER A 102 -13.94 15.30 5.08
N VAL A 103 -13.47 15.49 3.85
CA VAL A 103 -13.49 16.76 3.11
C VAL A 103 -14.86 16.93 2.44
N PRO A 104 -15.52 18.11 2.55
CA PRO A 104 -16.73 18.44 1.79
C PRO A 104 -16.52 18.25 0.28
N LEU A 105 -17.56 17.79 -0.42
CA LEU A 105 -17.49 17.51 -1.86
C LEU A 105 -17.02 18.72 -2.67
N ASP A 106 -17.53 19.92 -2.36
CA ASP A 106 -17.15 21.16 -3.04
C ASP A 106 -15.67 21.50 -2.88
N GLU A 107 -15.09 21.23 -1.71
CA GLU A 107 -13.67 21.46 -1.45
C GLU A 107 -12.81 20.46 -2.24
N ALA A 108 -13.21 19.18 -2.27
CA ALA A 108 -12.55 18.19 -3.11
C ALA A 108 -12.65 18.53 -4.60
N ARG A 109 -13.81 19.04 -5.05
CA ARG A 109 -14.03 19.51 -6.42
C ARG A 109 -13.12 20.68 -6.76
N ASN A 110 -13.07 21.70 -5.92
CA ASN A 110 -12.19 22.86 -6.10
C ASN A 110 -10.71 22.47 -6.12
N ALA A 111 -10.30 21.49 -5.31
CA ALA A 111 -8.92 20.98 -5.28
C ALA A 111 -8.55 20.16 -6.53
N SER A 112 -9.53 19.51 -7.17
CA SER A 112 -9.28 18.73 -8.39
C SER A 112 -8.98 19.60 -9.63
N GLY A 113 -9.31 20.89 -9.61
CA GLY A 113 -9.08 21.82 -10.71
C GLY A 113 -10.19 21.81 -11.77
N PHE A 114 -10.02 22.59 -12.84
CA PHE A 114 -11.01 22.72 -13.92
C PHE A 114 -10.91 21.56 -14.90
N TYR A 115 -11.71 20.52 -14.67
CA TYR A 115 -11.90 19.47 -15.66
C TYR A 115 -13.08 19.81 -16.60
N PRO A 116 -12.99 19.45 -17.89
CA PRO A 116 -14.01 19.79 -18.89
C PRO A 116 -15.36 19.08 -18.67
N TYR A 117 -15.43 18.09 -17.77
CA TYR A 117 -16.64 17.38 -17.39
C TYR A 117 -16.82 17.45 -15.88
N ASP A 118 -18.02 17.82 -15.41
CA ASP A 118 -18.37 17.76 -13.99
C ASP A 118 -18.59 16.30 -13.61
N TYR A 119 -17.51 15.58 -13.29
CA TYR A 119 -17.55 14.15 -12.93
C TYR A 119 -17.59 13.90 -11.42
N PHE A 120 -17.58 14.96 -10.61
CA PHE A 120 -17.65 14.91 -9.14
C PHE A 120 -18.98 15.51 -8.63
N THR A 121 -20.09 15.16 -9.28
CA THR A 121 -21.42 15.60 -8.88
C THR A 121 -21.93 14.80 -7.67
N GLU A 122 -22.89 15.37 -6.93
CA GLU A 122 -23.57 14.64 -5.86
C GLU A 122 -24.27 13.38 -6.38
N ASP A 123 -24.87 13.44 -7.57
CA ASP A 123 -25.51 12.29 -8.21
C ASP A 123 -24.49 11.18 -8.48
N PHE A 124 -23.33 11.51 -9.05
CA PHE A 124 -22.26 10.54 -9.31
C PHE A 124 -21.76 9.89 -8.01
N MET A 125 -21.52 10.69 -6.97
CA MET A 125 -21.07 10.17 -5.68
C MET A 125 -22.14 9.31 -5.01
N THR A 126 -23.41 9.72 -5.07
CA THR A 126 -24.56 8.96 -4.56
C THR A 126 -24.67 7.62 -5.28
N GLU A 127 -24.49 7.61 -6.59
CA GLU A 127 -24.53 6.41 -7.41
C GLU A 127 -23.40 5.43 -7.03
N ILE A 128 -22.17 5.90 -6.92
CA ILE A 128 -21.03 5.08 -6.45
C ILE A 128 -21.32 4.51 -5.06
N HIS A 129 -21.75 5.33 -4.11
CA HIS A 129 -22.01 4.89 -2.75
C HIS A 129 -23.15 3.87 -2.67
N THR A 130 -24.18 4.03 -3.51
CA THR A 130 -25.32 3.13 -3.57
C THR A 130 -24.90 1.73 -4.01
N TYR A 131 -24.02 1.62 -5.02
CA TYR A 131 -23.66 0.33 -5.61
C TYR A 131 -22.36 -0.29 -5.06
N SER A 132 -21.49 0.50 -4.45
CA SER A 132 -20.15 0.08 -4.00
C SER A 132 -20.15 -1.18 -3.12
N PRO A 133 -20.94 -1.25 -2.02
CA PRO A 133 -20.98 -2.46 -1.19
C PRO A 133 -21.40 -3.69 -2.00
N SER A 134 -22.43 -3.55 -2.84
CA SER A 134 -22.98 -4.66 -3.62
C SER A 134 -22.00 -5.20 -4.67
N CYS A 135 -21.24 -4.34 -5.36
CA CYS A 135 -20.32 -4.77 -6.41
C CYS A 135 -19.23 -5.69 -5.86
N ARG A 136 -18.60 -5.26 -4.76
CA ARG A 136 -17.51 -6.01 -4.15
C ARG A 136 -17.99 -7.32 -3.54
N GLU A 137 -19.06 -7.27 -2.74
CA GLU A 137 -19.61 -8.46 -2.08
C GLU A 137 -20.04 -9.54 -3.08
N GLN A 138 -20.69 -9.13 -4.18
CA GLN A 138 -21.12 -10.03 -5.24
C GLN A 138 -19.94 -10.75 -5.90
N LEU A 139 -18.91 -10.01 -6.30
CA LEU A 139 -17.73 -10.59 -6.96
C LEU A 139 -16.91 -11.46 -5.99
N ASP A 140 -16.65 -10.98 -4.78
CA ASP A 140 -15.89 -11.72 -3.77
C ASP A 140 -16.59 -13.04 -3.40
N SER A 141 -17.93 -13.02 -3.27
CA SER A 141 -18.74 -14.22 -3.03
C SER A 141 -18.63 -15.22 -4.19
N TYR A 142 -18.70 -14.73 -5.43
CA TYR A 142 -18.55 -15.58 -6.61
C TYR A 142 -17.16 -16.22 -6.68
N ILE A 143 -16.10 -15.45 -6.47
CA ILE A 143 -14.71 -15.93 -6.51
C ILE A 143 -14.44 -16.92 -5.39
N LYS A 144 -15.00 -16.71 -4.20
CA LYS A 144 -14.86 -17.66 -3.09
C LYS A 144 -15.43 -19.05 -3.42
N ILE A 145 -16.48 -19.11 -4.24
CA ILE A 145 -17.17 -20.35 -4.62
C ILE A 145 -16.57 -20.98 -5.88
N ASN A 146 -16.28 -20.15 -6.90
CA ASN A 146 -15.98 -20.60 -8.25
C ASN A 146 -14.55 -20.26 -8.71
N GLY A 147 -13.86 -19.40 -7.95
CA GLY A 147 -12.53 -18.93 -8.30
C GLY A 147 -11.45 -19.96 -8.01
N PRO A 148 -10.30 -19.86 -8.69
CA PRO A 148 -9.15 -20.68 -8.37
C PRO A 148 -8.69 -20.41 -6.92
N VAL A 149 -8.14 -21.42 -6.25
CA VAL A 149 -7.47 -21.21 -4.95
C VAL A 149 -6.38 -20.17 -5.17
N LEU A 150 -6.53 -19.00 -4.53
CA LEU A 150 -5.67 -17.81 -4.66
C LEU A 150 -4.24 -18.09 -4.15
N SER A 151 -3.48 -18.86 -4.91
CA SER A 151 -2.04 -19.08 -4.76
C SER A 151 -1.26 -18.55 -5.97
N GLN A 152 -1.97 -18.09 -7.01
CA GLN A 152 -1.41 -17.70 -8.31
C GLN A 152 -1.16 -16.20 -8.41
N LYS A 153 -0.17 -15.80 -9.26
CA LYS A 153 0.31 -14.41 -9.51
C LYS A 153 -0.87 -13.42 -9.63
N SER A 154 -0.70 -12.16 -9.19
CA SER A 154 -1.79 -11.17 -9.11
C SER A 154 -2.49 -10.99 -10.46
N TYR A 155 -1.73 -10.88 -11.55
CA TYR A 155 -2.29 -10.71 -12.90
C TYR A 155 -3.02 -11.92 -13.50
N ILE A 156 -2.87 -13.13 -12.92
CA ILE A 156 -3.61 -14.33 -13.36
C ILE A 156 -4.73 -14.70 -12.37
N ALA A 157 -4.85 -14.00 -11.25
CA ALA A 157 -5.83 -14.31 -10.21
C ALA A 157 -7.27 -14.34 -10.73
N TYR A 158 -7.55 -13.57 -11.79
CA TYR A 158 -8.86 -13.48 -12.42
C TYR A 158 -8.94 -14.22 -13.77
N LYS A 159 -7.84 -14.77 -14.28
CA LYS A 159 -7.83 -15.44 -15.59
C LYS A 159 -8.82 -16.61 -15.61
N GLY A 160 -9.62 -16.73 -16.67
CA GLY A 160 -10.66 -17.74 -16.81
C GLY A 160 -11.95 -17.44 -16.04
N ILE A 161 -12.00 -16.37 -15.24
CA ILE A 161 -13.21 -16.00 -14.51
C ILE A 161 -14.18 -15.30 -15.46
N ASN A 162 -15.36 -15.90 -15.61
CA ASN A 162 -16.49 -15.33 -16.33
C ASN A 162 -17.60 -15.06 -15.32
N TYR A 163 -17.86 -13.79 -15.05
CA TYR A 163 -18.86 -13.35 -14.08
C TYR A 163 -19.79 -12.34 -14.73
N ASN A 164 -21.10 -12.55 -14.63
CA ASN A 164 -22.10 -11.64 -15.14
C ASN A 164 -23.00 -11.19 -13.99
N GLY A 165 -22.63 -10.10 -13.33
CA GLY A 165 -23.39 -9.51 -12.23
C GLY A 165 -24.31 -8.39 -12.70
N THR A 166 -25.09 -7.83 -11.77
CA THR A 166 -26.01 -6.73 -12.08
C THR A 166 -25.28 -5.41 -12.36
N HIS A 167 -24.17 -5.19 -11.66
CA HIS A 167 -23.40 -3.93 -11.71
C HIS A 167 -21.94 -4.14 -12.10
N ILE A 168 -21.45 -5.37 -11.98
CA ILE A 168 -20.07 -5.72 -12.22
C ILE A 168 -20.03 -7.01 -13.04
N SER A 169 -19.38 -6.95 -14.19
CA SER A 169 -19.20 -8.10 -15.06
C SER A 169 -17.76 -8.22 -15.54
N MET A 170 -17.38 -9.45 -15.85
CA MET A 170 -16.03 -9.85 -16.22
C MET A 170 -16.08 -11.01 -17.20
N THR A 171 -15.22 -10.97 -18.20
CA THR A 171 -15.06 -12.05 -19.18
C THR A 171 -13.59 -12.40 -19.26
N ASP A 172 -13.27 -13.68 -19.01
CA ASP A 172 -11.89 -14.20 -18.94
C ASP A 172 -10.95 -13.35 -18.07
N GLY A 173 -11.44 -12.88 -16.92
CA GLY A 173 -10.64 -12.04 -16.03
C GLY A 173 -10.56 -10.55 -16.40
N ILE A 174 -11.07 -10.16 -17.57
CA ILE A 174 -11.09 -8.78 -18.04
C ILE A 174 -12.39 -8.11 -17.61
N ARG A 175 -12.26 -6.96 -16.94
CA ARG A 175 -13.42 -6.21 -16.44
C ARG A 175 -14.19 -5.60 -17.62
N CYS A 176 -15.52 -5.72 -17.58
CA CYS A 176 -16.38 -5.19 -18.63
C CYS A 176 -16.21 -3.67 -18.77
N THR A 177 -16.11 -3.19 -20.01
CA THR A 177 -16.13 -1.77 -20.38
C THR A 177 -17.41 -1.52 -21.16
N THR A 178 -18.30 -0.69 -20.62
CA THR A 178 -19.59 -0.40 -21.25
C THR A 178 -19.43 0.51 -22.45
N ASP A 179 -20.48 0.62 -23.26
CA ASP A 179 -20.52 1.49 -24.44
C ASP A 179 -19.49 1.14 -25.51
N THR A 180 -18.89 -0.05 -25.41
CA THR A 180 -17.90 -0.59 -26.35
C THR A 180 -18.54 -0.84 -27.73
N PRO A 181 -17.92 -0.40 -28.84
CA PRO A 181 -18.43 -0.68 -30.19
C PRO A 181 -18.41 -2.18 -30.53
N SER A 182 -19.18 -2.58 -31.55
CA SER A 182 -19.15 -3.97 -32.01
C SER A 182 -17.76 -4.33 -32.56
N LEU A 183 -17.30 -5.56 -32.31
CA LEU A 183 -15.98 -6.02 -32.74
C LEU A 183 -15.68 -5.78 -34.22
N SER A 184 -16.70 -5.88 -35.08
CA SER A 184 -16.58 -5.65 -36.52
C SER A 184 -16.26 -4.20 -36.91
N SER A 185 -16.47 -3.25 -36.00
CA SER A 185 -16.24 -1.81 -36.22
C SER A 185 -14.97 -1.29 -35.55
N VAL A 186 -14.23 -2.15 -34.81
CA VAL A 186 -13.03 -1.73 -34.08
C VAL A 186 -11.83 -1.68 -35.02
N HIS A 187 -11.20 -0.51 -35.13
CA HIS A 187 -9.94 -0.33 -35.86
C HIS A 187 -8.74 -0.24 -34.92
N GLN A 188 -8.94 0.21 -33.67
CA GLN A 188 -7.86 0.38 -32.70
C GLN A 188 -8.32 -0.05 -31.30
N ASN A 189 -7.52 -0.86 -30.63
CA ASN A 189 -7.72 -1.20 -29.23
C ASN A 189 -6.86 -0.31 -28.32
N ILE A 190 -7.45 0.06 -27.20
CA ILE A 190 -6.82 0.84 -26.14
C ILE A 190 -6.92 0.01 -24.85
N TYR A 191 -5.80 -0.56 -24.42
CA TYR A 191 -5.73 -1.41 -23.25
C TYR A 191 -5.28 -0.59 -22.04
N LEU A 192 -6.11 -0.54 -20.99
CA LEU A 192 -5.82 0.20 -19.77
C LEU A 192 -5.32 -0.76 -18.69
N PHE A 193 -4.01 -0.80 -18.48
CA PHE A 193 -3.37 -1.60 -17.43
C PHE A 193 -3.28 -0.78 -16.15
N GLY A 194 -3.72 -1.35 -15.03
CA GLY A 194 -3.74 -0.61 -13.77
C GLY A 194 -3.98 -1.48 -12.54
N GLY A 195 -3.97 -0.86 -11.37
CA GLY A 195 -4.22 -1.53 -10.09
C GLY A 195 -5.71 -1.65 -9.78
N SER A 196 -6.03 -1.66 -8.48
CA SER A 196 -7.41 -1.56 -7.97
C SER A 196 -8.14 -0.31 -8.44
N THR A 197 -7.42 0.81 -8.63
CA THR A 197 -7.93 2.09 -9.15
C THR A 197 -8.38 2.04 -10.60
N MET A 198 -7.86 1.12 -11.40
CA MET A 198 -8.30 0.87 -12.77
C MET A 198 -9.38 -0.22 -12.82
N PHE A 199 -9.23 -1.27 -12.01
CA PHE A 199 -10.18 -2.36 -11.91
C PHE A 199 -11.54 -1.93 -11.35
N CYS A 200 -11.53 -0.97 -10.41
CA CYS A 200 -12.70 -0.36 -9.79
C CYS A 200 -13.71 -1.38 -9.22
N ILE A 201 -13.27 -2.23 -8.29
CA ILE A 201 -14.13 -3.31 -7.72
C ILE A 201 -15.41 -2.79 -7.06
N GLU A 202 -15.35 -1.57 -6.51
CA GLU A 202 -16.42 -0.89 -5.80
C GLU A 202 -17.26 0.04 -6.71
N VAL A 203 -17.09 -0.05 -8.02
CA VAL A 203 -17.75 0.84 -8.98
C VAL A 203 -18.48 0.00 -10.01
N PRO A 204 -19.74 0.34 -10.37
CA PRO A 204 -20.44 -0.35 -11.44
C PRO A 204 -19.72 -0.16 -12.78
N ASP A 205 -19.84 -1.13 -13.69
CA ASP A 205 -19.11 -1.15 -14.98
C ASP A 205 -19.23 0.17 -15.73
N ARG A 206 -20.44 0.75 -15.77
CA ARG A 206 -20.72 2.00 -16.48
C ARG A 206 -19.96 3.22 -15.95
N LEU A 207 -19.58 3.22 -14.68
CA LEU A 207 -18.89 4.34 -14.02
C LEU A 207 -17.38 4.12 -13.88
N THR A 208 -16.83 2.99 -14.35
CA THR A 208 -15.38 2.79 -14.34
C THR A 208 -14.68 3.79 -15.26
N ILE A 209 -13.43 4.12 -14.95
CA ILE A 209 -12.61 5.02 -15.77
C ILE A 209 -12.52 4.55 -17.23
N SER A 210 -12.49 3.23 -17.46
CA SER A 210 -12.48 2.64 -18.81
C SER A 210 -13.76 2.93 -19.57
N SER A 211 -14.92 2.79 -18.93
CA SER A 211 -16.23 3.07 -19.55
C SER A 211 -16.45 4.55 -19.78
N VAL A 212 -16.02 5.40 -18.85
CA VAL A 212 -16.01 6.87 -19.05
C VAL A 212 -15.14 7.22 -20.26
N LEU A 213 -13.93 6.67 -20.34
CA LEU A 213 -13.03 6.92 -21.47
C LEU A 213 -13.58 6.39 -22.79
N GLN A 214 -14.23 5.21 -22.79
CA GLN A 214 -14.89 4.66 -23.97
C GLN A 214 -15.96 5.61 -24.51
N ARG A 215 -16.81 6.18 -23.64
CA ARG A 215 -17.82 7.17 -24.04
C ARG A 215 -17.18 8.43 -24.60
N LEU A 216 -16.12 8.94 -23.98
CA LEU A 216 -15.39 10.10 -24.48
C LEU A 216 -14.78 9.84 -25.87
N PHE A 217 -14.21 8.65 -26.10
CA PHE A 217 -13.72 8.29 -27.42
C PHE A 217 -14.83 8.22 -28.45
N ARG A 218 -16.01 7.68 -28.11
CA ARG A 218 -17.15 7.63 -29.04
C ARG A 218 -17.65 9.00 -29.49
N LEU A 219 -17.50 10.03 -28.64
CA LEU A 219 -17.79 11.41 -29.06
C LEU A 219 -16.83 11.92 -30.15
N LEU A 220 -15.66 11.30 -30.30
CA LEU A 220 -14.63 11.68 -31.27
C LEU A 220 -14.55 10.70 -32.46
N SER A 221 -14.76 9.41 -32.21
CA SER A 221 -14.59 8.29 -33.15
C SER A 221 -15.24 7.01 -32.59
N ASP A 222 -16.09 6.35 -33.38
CA ASP A 222 -16.71 5.06 -33.02
C ASP A 222 -15.79 3.85 -33.24
N PHE A 223 -14.57 4.04 -33.75
CA PHE A 223 -13.68 2.93 -34.15
C PHE A 223 -12.72 2.44 -33.05
N ASN A 224 -12.74 3.08 -31.87
CA ASN A 224 -11.82 2.79 -30.79
C ASN A 224 -12.50 1.95 -29.70
N ARG A 225 -11.85 0.85 -29.29
CA ARG A 225 -12.29 0.03 -28.16
C ARG A 225 -11.37 0.20 -26.96
N VAL A 226 -11.92 0.60 -25.83
CA VAL A 226 -11.22 0.65 -24.54
C VAL A 226 -11.45 -0.66 -23.80
N THR A 227 -10.38 -1.24 -23.26
CA THR A 227 -10.42 -2.49 -22.48
C THR A 227 -9.83 -2.26 -21.09
N ASN A 228 -10.59 -2.61 -20.06
CA ASN A 228 -10.14 -2.54 -18.67
C ASN A 228 -9.29 -3.75 -18.30
N CYS A 229 -7.97 -3.60 -18.39
CA CYS A 229 -6.98 -4.58 -17.96
C CYS A 229 -6.49 -4.30 -16.52
N GLY A 230 -7.33 -3.67 -15.69
CA GLY A 230 -7.04 -3.44 -14.28
C GLY A 230 -7.01 -4.74 -13.49
N VAL A 231 -6.09 -4.84 -12.54
CA VAL A 231 -6.01 -5.98 -11.61
C VAL A 231 -5.71 -5.44 -10.19
N PRO A 232 -6.52 -5.78 -9.17
CA PRO A 232 -6.26 -5.39 -7.80
C PRO A 232 -4.85 -5.76 -7.33
N GLY A 233 -4.14 -4.78 -6.75
CA GLY A 233 -2.78 -4.97 -6.24
C GLY A 233 -1.69 -5.18 -7.30
N ALA A 234 -2.01 -5.14 -8.60
CA ALA A 234 -1.00 -5.38 -9.64
C ALA A 234 0.12 -4.32 -9.60
N THR A 235 1.35 -4.80 -9.73
CA THR A 235 2.56 -3.98 -9.93
C THR A 235 2.83 -3.77 -11.41
N THR A 236 3.77 -2.90 -11.78
CA THR A 236 4.17 -2.74 -13.19
C THR A 236 4.68 -4.05 -13.78
N VAL A 237 5.43 -4.83 -13.00
CA VAL A 237 5.90 -6.16 -13.43
C VAL A 237 4.72 -7.07 -13.80
N ASP A 238 3.65 -7.04 -13.01
CA ASP A 238 2.44 -7.82 -13.29
C ASP A 238 1.73 -7.33 -14.56
N ARG A 239 1.67 -6.01 -14.77
CA ARG A 239 1.08 -5.40 -15.98
C ARG A 239 1.87 -5.75 -17.24
N THR A 240 3.20 -5.70 -17.18
CA THR A 240 4.07 -6.09 -18.30
C THR A 240 3.85 -7.56 -18.67
N ARG A 241 3.69 -8.45 -17.68
CA ARG A 241 3.37 -9.85 -17.94
C ARG A 241 1.96 -10.04 -18.50
N MET A 242 0.97 -9.32 -17.99
CA MET A 242 -0.39 -9.35 -18.54
C MET A 242 -0.41 -8.92 -20.02
N LEU A 243 0.32 -7.84 -20.35
CA LEU A 243 0.50 -7.38 -21.72
C LEU A 243 1.12 -8.48 -22.61
N ALA A 244 2.13 -9.20 -22.11
CA ALA A 244 2.82 -10.22 -22.90
C ALA A 244 2.09 -11.57 -22.99
N GLU A 245 1.37 -11.98 -21.95
CA GLU A 245 0.82 -13.33 -21.77
C GLU A 245 -0.70 -13.43 -21.98
N ILE A 246 -1.44 -12.33 -21.85
CA ILE A 246 -2.92 -12.32 -21.85
C ILE A 246 -3.46 -11.43 -22.97
N VAL A 247 -2.85 -10.27 -23.18
CA VAL A 247 -3.31 -9.32 -24.19
C VAL A 247 -2.62 -9.57 -25.53
N GLU A 248 -3.41 -9.82 -26.57
CA GLU A 248 -2.89 -9.89 -27.93
C GLU A 248 -2.84 -8.48 -28.55
N ILE A 249 -1.78 -7.72 -28.26
CA ILE A 249 -1.59 -6.37 -28.82
C ILE A 249 -1.21 -6.43 -30.30
N LYS A 250 -1.84 -5.58 -31.12
CA LYS A 250 -1.65 -5.51 -32.57
C LYS A 250 -1.07 -4.17 -33.00
N GLN A 251 -0.64 -4.11 -34.26
CA GLN A 251 -0.15 -2.87 -34.85
C GLN A 251 -1.20 -1.77 -34.75
N GLY A 252 -0.78 -0.59 -34.31
CA GLY A 252 -1.65 0.57 -34.11
C GLY A 252 -2.38 0.61 -32.77
N ASP A 253 -2.44 -0.47 -32.00
CA ASP A 253 -3.07 -0.46 -30.67
C ASP A 253 -2.30 0.43 -29.68
N ILE A 254 -2.97 0.80 -28.58
CA ILE A 254 -2.40 1.64 -27.51
C ILE A 254 -2.45 0.87 -26.19
N ALA A 255 -1.30 0.71 -25.54
CA ALA A 255 -1.21 0.24 -24.17
C ALA A 255 -1.00 1.41 -23.20
N VAL A 256 -1.94 1.63 -22.28
CA VAL A 256 -1.84 2.66 -21.24
C VAL A 256 -1.52 2.00 -19.91
N PHE A 257 -0.38 2.33 -19.32
CA PHE A 257 0.07 1.84 -18.03
C PHE A 257 -0.18 2.90 -16.96
N TYR A 258 -1.20 2.69 -16.13
CA TYR A 258 -1.46 3.48 -14.93
C TYR A 258 -0.79 2.80 -13.72
N PHE A 259 0.33 3.36 -13.26
CA PHE A 259 1.26 2.69 -12.33
C PHE A 259 1.70 3.59 -11.17
N GLY A 260 2.35 3.03 -10.15
CA GLY A 260 3.05 3.83 -9.12
C GLY A 260 2.68 3.45 -7.69
N ASP A 261 1.40 3.38 -7.35
CA ASP A 261 0.97 3.15 -5.96
C ASP A 261 1.44 1.78 -5.43
N ASN A 262 1.06 0.71 -6.14
CA ASN A 262 1.50 -0.65 -5.84
C ASN A 262 3.01 -0.87 -6.06
N ASP A 263 3.66 0.00 -6.84
CA ASP A 263 5.08 -0.06 -7.17
C ASP A 263 5.96 0.59 -6.07
N SER A 264 5.43 1.59 -5.38
CA SER A 264 6.20 2.49 -4.50
C SER A 264 6.34 2.02 -3.05
N GLY A 265 5.41 1.20 -2.56
CA GLY A 265 5.32 1.00 -1.11
C GLY A 265 4.57 -0.23 -0.62
N TRP A 266 3.87 -0.95 -1.47
CA TRP A 266 3.30 -2.23 -1.06
C TRP A 266 4.33 -3.31 -1.34
N ILE A 267 4.93 -3.79 -0.26
CA ILE A 267 5.31 -5.20 -0.23
C ILE A 267 3.99 -5.97 -0.39
N ASP A 268 3.51 -6.13 -1.63
CA ASP A 268 2.54 -7.16 -1.97
C ASP A 268 3.04 -8.43 -1.29
N HIS A 269 2.12 -9.22 -0.76
CA HIS A 269 2.39 -10.50 -0.11
C HIS A 269 3.34 -11.40 -0.95
N ARG A 270 3.51 -11.12 -2.25
CA ARG A 270 4.45 -11.76 -3.19
C ARG A 270 5.86 -11.14 -3.27
N SER A 271 6.01 -9.81 -3.31
CA SER A 271 7.32 -9.20 -3.00
C SER A 271 7.70 -9.51 -1.54
N GLY A 272 6.71 -9.90 -0.73
CA GLY A 272 6.80 -10.48 0.60
C GLY A 272 7.83 -11.59 0.75
N LYS A 273 8.08 -12.51 -0.18
CA LYS A 273 9.13 -13.52 0.08
C LYS A 273 10.54 -12.94 0.06
N LEU A 274 10.89 -12.17 -0.98
CA LEU A 274 12.21 -11.58 -1.11
C LEU A 274 12.39 -10.38 -0.16
N ALA A 275 11.37 -9.53 -0.06
CA ALA A 275 11.37 -8.40 0.87
C ALA A 275 11.32 -8.88 2.32
N GLN A 276 10.54 -9.91 2.70
CA GLN A 276 10.67 -10.51 4.03
C GLN A 276 12.08 -11.05 4.20
N GLN A 277 12.61 -11.87 3.29
CA GLN A 277 13.98 -12.42 3.39
C GLN A 277 15.07 -11.34 3.58
N LEU A 278 14.90 -10.17 2.96
CA LEU A 278 15.83 -9.06 3.05
C LEU A 278 15.54 -8.12 4.24
N VAL A 279 14.32 -8.13 4.79
CA VAL A 279 13.99 -7.44 6.03
C VAL A 279 14.75 -8.15 7.16
N PRO A 280 15.60 -7.44 7.92
CA PRO A 280 16.36 -8.05 9.00
C PRO A 280 15.44 -8.79 9.97
N PHE A 281 15.87 -9.97 10.43
CA PHE A 281 15.11 -10.79 11.39
C PHE A 281 14.49 -9.99 12.55
N PRO A 282 15.22 -9.05 13.20
CA PRO A 282 14.64 -8.24 14.28
C PRO A 282 13.41 -7.42 13.87
N ILE A 283 13.39 -6.88 12.64
CA ILE A 283 12.26 -6.10 12.13
C ILE A 283 11.05 -7.01 11.86
N ARG A 284 11.27 -8.27 11.45
CA ARG A 284 10.17 -9.24 11.29
C ARG A 284 9.56 -9.62 12.64
N THR A 285 10.40 -9.87 13.64
CA THR A 285 9.94 -10.15 15.01
C THR A 285 9.13 -8.98 15.57
N LEU A 286 9.61 -7.75 15.38
CA LEU A 286 8.89 -6.54 15.79
C LEU A 286 7.53 -6.43 15.10
N ARG A 287 7.45 -6.74 13.79
CA ARG A 287 6.17 -6.79 13.07
C ARG A 287 5.22 -7.83 13.66
N GLY A 288 5.69 -9.06 13.88
CA GLY A 288 4.85 -10.12 14.45
C GLY A 288 4.32 -9.79 15.84
N LEU A 289 5.13 -9.16 16.68
CA LEU A 289 4.71 -8.66 18.00
C LEU A 289 3.71 -7.49 17.88
N ALA A 290 3.90 -6.60 16.91
CA ALA A 290 2.96 -5.50 16.64
C ALA A 290 1.60 -6.02 16.14
N ASP A 291 1.60 -7.05 15.28
CA ASP A 291 0.41 -7.73 14.78
C ASP A 291 -0.33 -8.48 15.91
N PHE A 292 0.41 -8.97 16.91
CA PHE A 292 -0.13 -9.54 18.15
C PHE A 292 -0.62 -8.49 19.16
N GLY A 293 -0.53 -7.20 18.82
CA GLY A 293 -1.06 -6.11 19.65
C GLY A 293 -0.10 -5.57 20.71
N VAL A 294 1.21 -5.78 20.57
CA VAL A 294 2.22 -5.13 21.43
C VAL A 294 2.53 -3.74 20.88
N GLU A 295 2.08 -2.68 21.56
CA GLU A 295 2.22 -1.29 21.12
C GLU A 295 3.67 -0.83 21.08
N ALA A 296 4.50 -1.24 22.03
CA ALA A 296 5.93 -0.93 22.01
C ALA A 296 6.60 -1.50 20.75
N ALA A 297 6.26 -2.73 20.37
CA ALA A 297 6.76 -3.34 19.14
C ALA A 297 6.23 -2.62 17.89
N ARG A 298 4.95 -2.19 17.89
CA ARG A 298 4.35 -1.40 16.81
C ARG A 298 5.03 -0.06 16.62
N TRP A 299 5.33 0.65 17.72
CA TRP A 299 6.04 1.92 17.69
C TRP A 299 7.47 1.76 17.17
N ILE A 300 8.24 0.82 17.72
CA ILE A 300 9.61 0.54 17.27
C ILE A 300 9.60 0.11 15.79
N TYR A 301 8.68 -0.77 15.39
CA TYR A 301 8.50 -1.12 13.98
C TYR A 301 8.25 0.12 13.12
N GLY A 302 7.33 1.01 13.51
CA GLY A 302 7.05 2.26 12.80
C GLY A 302 8.26 3.20 12.64
N GLU A 303 9.18 3.23 13.61
CA GLU A 303 10.40 4.05 13.53
C GLU A 303 11.49 3.43 12.65
N PHE A 304 11.65 2.11 12.71
CA PHE A 304 12.77 1.40 12.07
C PHE A 304 12.44 0.88 10.67
N ALA A 305 11.20 0.43 10.45
CA ALA A 305 10.77 -0.14 9.18
C ALA A 305 10.91 0.84 8.00
N PRO A 306 10.58 2.15 8.12
CA PRO A 306 10.77 3.11 7.02
C PRO A 306 12.20 3.20 6.49
N ARG A 307 13.22 2.95 7.32
CA ARG A 307 14.63 2.99 6.89
C ARG A 307 15.00 1.77 6.07
N SER A 308 14.58 0.58 6.51
CA SER A 308 14.73 -0.64 5.73
C SER A 308 13.95 -0.54 4.42
N PHE A 309 12.73 0.03 4.46
CA PHE A 309 11.89 0.25 3.29
C PHE A 309 12.49 1.20 2.26
N ARG A 310 13.26 2.23 2.64
CA ARG A 310 13.95 3.08 1.64
C ARG A 310 14.89 2.31 0.70
N LYS A 311 15.59 1.29 1.19
CA LYS A 311 16.45 0.46 0.34
C LYS A 311 15.59 -0.39 -0.62
N PHE A 312 14.45 -0.90 -0.14
CA PHE A 312 13.50 -1.64 -0.97
C PHE A 312 12.84 -0.76 -2.01
N SER A 313 12.40 0.44 -1.66
CA SER A 313 11.80 1.38 -2.62
C SER A 313 12.76 1.70 -3.76
N ARG A 314 14.08 1.80 -3.51
CA ARG A 314 15.06 1.99 -4.60
C ARG A 314 15.18 0.78 -5.54
N LEU A 315 15.17 -0.43 -4.99
CA LEU A 315 15.17 -1.65 -5.80
C LEU A 315 13.88 -1.78 -6.60
N ALA A 316 12.72 -1.54 -5.96
CA ALA A 316 11.42 -1.56 -6.59
C ALA A 316 11.33 -0.54 -7.74
N VAL A 317 11.92 0.66 -7.59
CA VAL A 317 12.01 1.65 -8.67
C VAL A 317 12.78 1.10 -9.87
N ASN A 318 13.91 0.41 -9.66
CA ASN A 318 14.66 -0.19 -10.76
C ASN A 318 13.85 -1.28 -11.46
N ASP A 319 13.15 -2.13 -10.70
CA ASP A 319 12.29 -3.18 -11.25
C ASP A 319 11.12 -2.58 -12.05
N THR A 320 10.49 -1.52 -11.54
CA THR A 320 9.43 -0.78 -12.23
C THR A 320 9.94 -0.15 -13.54
N ILE A 321 11.10 0.52 -13.52
CA ILE A 321 11.70 1.09 -14.73
C ILE A 321 12.04 0.00 -15.74
N GLY A 322 12.63 -1.11 -15.28
CA GLY A 322 12.92 -2.28 -16.12
C GLY A 322 11.67 -2.83 -16.79
N ALA A 323 10.60 -3.04 -16.02
CA ALA A 323 9.34 -3.56 -16.51
C ALA A 323 8.62 -2.60 -17.48
N LEU A 324 8.68 -1.29 -17.25
CA LEU A 324 8.16 -0.29 -18.19
C LEU A 324 8.95 -0.29 -19.50
N ASN A 325 10.28 -0.38 -19.43
CA ASN A 325 11.12 -0.45 -20.62
C ASN A 325 10.84 -1.72 -21.42
N GLU A 326 10.68 -2.86 -20.74
CA GLU A 326 10.31 -4.13 -21.38
C GLU A 326 8.94 -4.04 -22.06
N ALA A 327 7.92 -3.51 -21.38
CA ALA A 327 6.60 -3.30 -21.97
C ALA A 327 6.66 -2.36 -23.18
N HIS A 328 7.45 -1.29 -23.10
CA HIS A 328 7.62 -0.34 -24.19
C HIS A 328 8.26 -1.00 -25.42
N GLN A 329 9.34 -1.76 -25.22
CA GLN A 329 9.98 -2.52 -26.30
C GLN A 329 9.02 -3.56 -26.89
N TYR A 330 8.23 -4.24 -26.07
CA TYR A 330 7.21 -5.18 -26.53
C TYR A 330 6.18 -4.50 -27.45
N CYS A 331 5.62 -3.35 -27.03
CA CYS A 331 4.69 -2.58 -27.85
C CYS A 331 5.34 -2.10 -29.16
N LEU A 332 6.56 -1.55 -29.09
CA LEU A 332 7.29 -1.08 -30.27
C LEU A 332 7.51 -2.21 -31.29
N ASN A 333 7.92 -3.40 -30.84
CA ASN A 333 8.12 -4.57 -31.69
C ASN A 333 6.83 -5.07 -32.35
N LYS A 334 5.67 -4.75 -31.78
CA LYS A 334 4.35 -5.07 -32.33
C LYS A 334 3.77 -3.95 -33.21
N GLY A 335 4.48 -2.83 -33.35
CA GLY A 335 3.98 -1.63 -34.02
C GLY A 335 2.84 -0.95 -33.26
N ALA A 336 2.76 -1.17 -31.94
CA ALA A 336 1.80 -0.56 -31.03
C ALA A 336 2.43 0.62 -30.28
N HIS A 337 1.59 1.47 -29.70
CA HIS A 337 2.01 2.60 -28.87
C HIS A 337 1.89 2.26 -27.40
N MET A 338 2.75 2.84 -26.57
CA MET A 338 2.66 2.75 -25.11
C MET A 338 2.65 4.15 -24.50
N VAL A 339 1.78 4.35 -23.51
CA VAL A 339 1.75 5.53 -22.65
C VAL A 339 1.86 5.08 -21.20
N ALA A 340 2.83 5.60 -20.47
CA ALA A 340 2.99 5.35 -19.04
C ALA A 340 2.54 6.59 -18.25
N ILE A 341 1.56 6.41 -17.36
CA ILE A 341 0.96 7.45 -16.53
C ILE A 341 1.21 7.09 -15.07
N LEU A 342 1.97 7.95 -14.38
CA LEU A 342 2.19 7.82 -12.95
C LEU A 342 0.91 8.21 -12.21
N GLN A 343 0.39 7.30 -11.39
CA GLN A 343 -0.75 7.54 -10.52
C GLN A 343 -0.42 8.69 -9.56
N PRO A 344 -1.20 9.79 -9.58
CA PRO A 344 -1.02 10.87 -8.63
C PRO A 344 -1.21 10.35 -7.21
N ASN A 345 -0.30 10.74 -6.33
CA ASN A 345 -0.40 10.51 -4.90
C ASN A 345 0.16 11.72 -4.13
N LEU A 346 -0.04 11.75 -2.81
CA LEU A 346 0.43 12.82 -1.92
C LEU A 346 1.93 13.15 -2.08
N TYR A 347 2.74 12.17 -2.51
CA TYR A 347 4.17 12.30 -2.69
C TYR A 347 4.58 12.74 -4.10
N THR A 348 3.67 12.70 -5.08
CA THR A 348 3.90 13.24 -6.43
C THR A 348 3.43 14.69 -6.58
N LEU A 349 2.78 15.25 -5.55
CA LEU A 349 2.36 16.65 -5.57
C LEU A 349 3.59 17.57 -5.47
N ARG A 350 3.68 18.52 -6.42
CA ARG A 350 4.74 19.54 -6.45
C ARG A 350 4.67 20.47 -5.24
N THR A 351 3.46 20.72 -4.76
CA THR A 351 3.15 21.53 -3.58
C THR A 351 2.04 20.84 -2.82
N LYS A 352 2.28 20.58 -1.54
CA LYS A 352 1.26 20.05 -0.63
C LYS A 352 0.32 21.18 -0.20
N SER A 353 -0.98 20.90 -0.12
CA SER A 353 -1.95 21.78 0.55
C SER A 353 -1.66 21.86 2.05
N ASP A 354 -2.29 22.80 2.75
CA ASP A 354 -2.12 22.91 4.21
C ASP A 354 -2.68 21.70 4.96
N TYR A 355 -3.73 21.05 4.41
CA TYR A 355 -4.23 19.77 4.89
C TYR A 355 -3.17 18.66 4.77
N GLU A 356 -2.48 18.60 3.63
CA GLU A 356 -1.48 17.59 3.30
C GLU A 356 -0.12 17.75 3.99
N LYS A 357 0.13 18.93 4.57
CA LYS A 357 1.32 19.25 5.37
C LYS A 357 1.20 18.76 6.82
N ASN A 358 -0.02 18.60 7.32
CA ASN A 358 -0.32 18.11 8.67
C ASN A 358 -0.38 16.59 8.71
#